data_AF-A0A535QEY5-F1
#
_entry.id   AF-A0A535QEY5-F1
#
_cell.length_a   1.000
_cell.length_b   1.000
_cell.length_c   1.000
_cell.angle_alpha   90.00
_cell.angle_beta   90.00
_cell.angle_gamma   90.00
#
_symmetry.space_group_name_H-M   'P 1'
#
loop_
_entity.id
_entity.type
_entity.pdbx_description
1 polymer ?
#
loop_
_entity_poly.entity_id
_entity_poly.type
_entity_poly.pdbx_seq_one_letter_code
_entity_poly.pdbx_strand_id
1 'polypeptide(L)'
;MTERARKLDASRLKVLPGGSPTPAPSYRLLTQVSVALSTSLDLDRTLKQILERLNALVAFDAATIFLLNDERTELHVKAALGVPVALTEVKSFKVGEGVVGWVVRQGTTALIQDSGKDSRYKPTGPPRRAKTVLAAPLRAQDTLLGALVLVRAAKEPFGPEHQRLVEAIASQA
;
A
#
# COMPACT_ATOMS: atom_id res chain seq x y z
N MET A 1 -73.59 24.24 12.26
CA MET A 1 -72.93 25.22 11.37
C MET A 1 -71.48 24.79 11.21
N THR A 2 -71.17 24.00 10.16
CA THR A 2 -70.53 24.42 8.89
C THR A 2 -69.03 24.68 9.06
N GLU A 3 -68.05 24.19 8.30
CA GLU A 3 -67.86 23.13 7.30
C GLU A 3 -66.38 23.23 6.87
N ARG A 4 -65.85 22.17 6.23
CA ARG A 4 -64.65 22.11 5.36
C ARG A 4 -63.29 22.01 6.06
N ALA A 5 -62.66 20.84 6.16
CA ALA A 5 -62.18 19.97 5.09
C ALA A 5 -61.19 20.64 4.13
N ARG A 6 -59.90 20.33 4.31
CA ARG A 6 -58.95 20.22 3.19
C ARG A 6 -57.96 19.11 3.50
N LYS A 7 -58.17 17.98 2.83
CA LYS A 7 -57.21 16.88 2.70
C LYS A 7 -55.89 17.46 2.15
N LEU A 8 -54.76 17.12 2.77
CA LEU A 8 -53.47 17.15 2.08
C LEU A 8 -52.79 15.78 2.18
N ASP A 9 -52.35 15.39 1.00
CA ASP A 9 -51.94 14.10 0.49
C ASP A 9 -50.64 13.58 1.12
N ALA A 10 -50.70 12.38 1.69
CA ALA A 10 -49.54 11.62 2.13
C ALA A 10 -48.92 10.91 0.92
N SER A 11 -48.25 11.66 0.03
CA SER A 11 -47.39 11.12 -1.03
C SER A 11 -46.60 12.24 -1.70
N ARG A 12 -45.48 12.65 -1.10
CA ARG A 12 -44.36 13.34 -1.78
C ARG A 12 -43.12 13.34 -0.89
N LEU A 13 -42.41 12.21 -0.93
CA LEU A 13 -41.04 12.05 -0.48
C LEU A 13 -40.14 13.00 -1.28
N LYS A 14 -39.33 13.84 -0.63
CA LYS A 14 -38.05 14.33 -1.16
C LYS A 14 -37.14 14.74 0.00
N VAL A 15 -36.30 13.79 0.40
CA VAL A 15 -35.09 14.04 1.17
C VAL A 15 -34.09 14.71 0.23
N LEU A 16 -33.57 15.88 0.61
CA LEU A 16 -32.40 16.48 -0.03
C LEU A 16 -31.31 16.69 1.04
N PRO A 17 -30.12 16.11 0.88
CA PRO A 17 -28.96 16.36 1.73
C PRO A 17 -28.15 17.54 1.14
N GLY A 18 -27.53 18.38 2.00
CA GLY A 18 -26.84 19.57 1.52
C GLY A 18 -25.81 20.18 2.47
N GLY A 19 -24.71 19.45 2.71
CA GLY A 19 -23.36 20.00 2.67
C GLY A 19 -22.84 20.85 3.84
N SER A 20 -22.15 20.20 4.77
CA SER A 20 -21.01 20.77 5.50
C SER A 20 -19.84 19.78 5.43
N PRO A 21 -18.61 20.17 5.76
CA PRO A 21 -17.74 21.18 5.14
C PRO A 21 -16.73 20.51 4.19
N THR A 22 -16.07 21.30 3.34
CA THR A 22 -14.95 20.90 2.48
C THR A 22 -13.90 20.08 3.26
N PRO A 23 -13.55 18.83 2.88
CA PRO A 23 -12.46 18.12 3.53
C PRO A 23 -11.12 18.38 2.82
N ALA A 24 -10.11 18.50 3.66
CA ALA A 24 -8.70 18.70 3.37
C ALA A 24 -8.12 17.73 2.30
N PRO A 25 -7.01 18.12 1.63
CA PRO A 25 -6.37 17.39 0.52
C PRO A 25 -6.10 15.89 0.75
N SER A 26 -6.05 15.41 2.00
CA SER A 26 -5.87 14.00 2.37
C SER A 26 -7.02 13.07 1.96
N TYR A 27 -8.26 13.58 1.87
CA TYR A 27 -9.42 12.77 1.50
C TYR A 27 -9.44 12.40 0.02
N ARG A 28 -8.81 13.22 -0.84
CA ARG A 28 -8.74 12.98 -2.28
C ARG A 28 -7.87 11.77 -2.63
N LEU A 29 -6.77 11.58 -1.91
CA LEU A 29 -5.91 10.41 -2.10
C LEU A 29 -6.69 9.13 -1.74
N LEU A 30 -7.41 9.14 -0.63
CA LEU A 30 -8.22 8.02 -0.15
C LEU A 30 -9.37 7.70 -1.12
N THR A 31 -10.06 8.74 -1.62
CA THR A 31 -11.15 8.55 -2.58
C THR A 31 -10.62 8.01 -3.92
N GLN A 32 -9.42 8.44 -4.35
CA GLN A 32 -8.77 7.91 -5.54
C GLN A 32 -8.37 6.44 -5.38
N VAL A 33 -7.87 6.03 -4.21
CA VAL A 33 -7.57 4.63 -3.90
C VAL A 33 -8.85 3.80 -3.89
N SER A 34 -9.92 4.28 -3.26
CA SER A 34 -11.21 3.55 -3.21
C SER A 34 -11.92 3.45 -4.57
N VAL A 35 -11.83 4.48 -5.44
CA VAL A 35 -12.41 4.44 -6.79
C VAL A 35 -11.54 3.59 -7.73
N ALA A 36 -10.21 3.58 -7.56
CA ALA A 36 -9.29 2.74 -8.30
C ALA A 36 -9.51 1.22 -8.09
N LEU A 37 -10.29 0.84 -7.08
CA LEU A 37 -10.78 -0.53 -6.89
C LEU A 37 -11.79 -0.97 -7.97
N SER A 38 -12.18 -0.10 -8.91
CA SER A 38 -13.18 -0.41 -9.94
C SER A 38 -12.60 -0.92 -11.27
N THR A 39 -11.28 -0.84 -11.54
CA THR A 39 -10.62 -1.57 -12.64
C THR A 39 -9.14 -1.85 -12.32
N SER A 40 -8.60 -3.02 -12.70
CA SER A 40 -7.19 -3.39 -12.39
C SER A 40 -6.16 -2.36 -12.87
N LEU A 41 -6.44 -1.67 -13.98
CA LEU A 41 -5.58 -0.64 -14.55
C LEU A 41 -5.47 0.61 -13.68
N ASP A 42 -6.53 0.97 -12.95
CA ASP A 42 -6.52 2.14 -12.07
C ASP A 42 -5.75 1.86 -10.78
N LEU A 43 -5.85 0.65 -10.24
CA LEU A 43 -5.12 0.24 -9.04
C LEU A 43 -3.60 0.22 -9.30
N ASP A 44 -3.15 -0.37 -10.40
CA ASP A 44 -1.70 -0.46 -10.72
C ASP A 44 -1.09 0.94 -10.91
N ARG A 45 -1.82 1.84 -11.59
CA ARG A 45 -1.41 3.25 -11.74
C ARG A 45 -1.37 3.98 -10.41
N THR A 46 -2.37 3.79 -9.56
CA THR A 46 -2.46 4.44 -8.25
C THR A 46 -1.31 4.01 -7.34
N LEU A 47 -1.04 2.71 -7.26
CA LEU A 47 0.06 2.17 -6.45
C LEU A 47 1.42 2.65 -6.97
N LYS A 48 1.60 2.77 -8.28
CA LYS A 48 2.83 3.35 -8.85
C LYS A 48 2.99 4.83 -8.49
N GLN A 49 1.93 5.62 -8.55
CA GLN A 49 1.97 7.03 -8.13
C GLN A 49 2.27 7.18 -6.64
N ILE A 50 1.79 6.25 -5.79
CA ILE A 50 2.15 6.21 -4.38
C ILE A 50 3.66 5.98 -4.21
N LEU A 51 4.25 5.04 -4.95
CA LEU A 51 5.70 4.82 -4.94
C LEU A 51 6.47 6.06 -5.39
N GLU A 52 6.03 6.75 -6.44
CA GLU A 52 6.68 7.98 -6.92
C GLU A 52 6.67 9.10 -5.86
N ARG A 53 5.54 9.28 -5.16
CA ARG A 53 5.43 10.26 -4.05
C ARG A 53 6.26 9.83 -2.85
N LEU A 54 6.29 8.54 -2.53
CA LEU A 54 7.14 7.99 -1.48
C LEU A 54 8.60 8.29 -1.73
N ASN A 55 9.07 8.20 -2.98
CA ASN A 55 10.47 8.48 -3.32
C ASN A 55 10.88 9.94 -3.00
N ALA A 56 9.93 10.88 -3.04
CA ALA A 56 10.17 12.27 -2.67
C ALA A 56 10.31 12.47 -1.15
N LEU A 57 9.77 11.56 -0.34
CA LEU A 57 9.83 11.61 1.13
C LEU A 57 10.95 10.74 1.70
N VAL A 58 11.14 9.57 1.11
CA VAL A 58 12.16 8.59 1.43
C VAL A 58 12.76 8.18 0.11
N ALA A 59 13.95 8.71 -0.23
CA ALA A 59 14.65 8.29 -1.45
C ALA A 59 14.77 6.76 -1.51
N PHE A 60 14.81 6.13 -2.66
CA PHE A 60 15.17 4.72 -2.77
C PHE A 60 15.67 4.39 -4.17
N ASP A 61 16.45 3.32 -4.30
CA ASP A 61 16.88 2.83 -5.61
C ASP A 61 15.78 1.99 -6.26
N ALA A 62 15.03 1.25 -5.44
CA ALA A 62 13.90 0.45 -5.88
C ALA A 62 12.85 0.33 -4.78
N ALA A 63 11.58 0.25 -5.19
CA ALA A 63 10.45 -0.05 -4.33
C ALA A 63 9.55 -1.09 -4.96
N THR A 64 8.89 -1.90 -4.14
CA THR A 64 7.94 -2.93 -4.60
C THR A 64 6.81 -3.09 -3.60
N ILE A 65 5.58 -3.12 -4.09
CA ILE A 65 4.37 -3.44 -3.35
C ILE A 65 3.99 -4.87 -3.69
N PHE A 66 3.91 -5.70 -2.65
CA PHE A 66 3.43 -7.07 -2.72
C PHE A 66 2.05 -7.15 -2.06
N LEU A 67 1.10 -7.81 -2.72
CA LEU A 67 -0.21 -8.09 -2.16
C LEU A 67 -0.40 -9.60 -2.00
N LEU A 68 -1.13 -9.98 -0.95
CA LEU A 68 -1.58 -11.34 -0.75
C LEU A 68 -2.56 -11.75 -1.85
N ASN A 69 -2.46 -12.99 -2.30
CA ASN A 69 -3.52 -13.64 -3.07
C ASN A 69 -4.77 -13.87 -2.19
N ASP A 70 -5.88 -14.24 -2.81
CA ASP A 70 -7.17 -14.46 -2.12
C ASP A 70 -7.08 -15.55 -1.05
N GLU A 71 -6.25 -16.57 -1.28
CA GLU A 71 -5.98 -17.66 -0.33
C GLU A 71 -5.06 -17.24 0.84
N ARG A 72 -4.47 -16.04 0.77
CA ARG A 72 -3.52 -15.48 1.75
C ARG A 72 -2.29 -16.36 2.00
N THR A 73 -1.88 -17.12 0.99
CA THR A 73 -0.75 -18.06 1.04
C THR A 73 0.49 -17.51 0.33
N GLU A 74 0.28 -16.65 -0.68
CA GLU A 74 1.34 -16.14 -1.54
C GLU A 74 1.23 -14.62 -1.74
N LEU A 75 2.37 -14.01 -2.02
CA LEU A 75 2.56 -12.58 -2.22
C LEU A 75 3.01 -12.33 -3.65
N HIS A 76 2.27 -11.51 -4.38
CA HIS A 76 2.56 -11.16 -5.77
C HIS A 76 2.89 -9.69 -5.90
N VAL A 77 3.82 -9.36 -6.80
CA VAL A 77 4.12 -7.96 -7.12
C VAL A 77 2.89 -7.31 -7.75
N LYS A 78 2.41 -6.23 -7.14
CA LYS A 78 1.31 -5.41 -7.69
C LYS A 78 1.82 -4.10 -8.29
N ALA A 79 2.87 -3.52 -7.71
CA ALA A 79 3.53 -2.35 -8.27
C ALA A 79 5.02 -2.36 -7.94
N ALA A 80 5.83 -1.77 -8.81
CA ALA A 80 7.24 -1.57 -8.56
C ALA A 80 7.76 -0.29 -9.22
N LEU A 81 8.81 0.28 -8.62
CA LEU A 81 9.54 1.42 -9.14
C LEU A 81 11.04 1.11 -9.03
N GLY A 82 11.83 1.43 -10.07
CA GLY A 82 13.27 1.11 -10.09
C GLY A 82 13.60 -0.39 -10.24
N VAL A 83 12.60 -1.23 -10.55
CA VAL A 83 12.75 -2.68 -10.80
C VAL A 83 12.48 -2.99 -12.27
N PRO A 84 13.33 -3.78 -12.96
CA PRO A 84 13.05 -4.26 -14.32
C PRO A 84 11.73 -5.03 -14.42
N VAL A 85 10.93 -4.76 -15.45
CA VAL A 85 9.58 -5.37 -15.64
C VAL A 85 9.63 -6.91 -15.69
N ALA A 86 10.64 -7.49 -16.33
CA ALA A 86 10.80 -8.95 -16.37
C ALA A 86 10.95 -9.58 -14.97
N LEU A 87 11.42 -8.81 -13.97
CA LEU A 87 11.54 -9.26 -12.59
C LEU A 87 10.25 -9.05 -11.79
N THR A 88 9.28 -8.27 -12.27
CA THR A 88 8.01 -8.06 -11.56
C THR A 88 6.98 -9.13 -11.89
N GLU A 89 6.96 -9.64 -13.12
CA GLU A 89 5.95 -10.62 -13.58
C GLU A 89 6.17 -12.03 -13.03
N VAL A 90 7.40 -12.38 -12.64
CA VAL A 90 7.77 -13.75 -12.24
C VAL A 90 7.89 -13.90 -10.71
N LYS A 91 7.88 -12.80 -9.95
CA LYS A 91 8.20 -12.85 -8.52
C LYS A 91 6.97 -13.03 -7.65
N SER A 92 6.88 -14.21 -7.04
CA SER A 92 6.04 -14.45 -5.88
C SER A 92 6.87 -14.89 -4.66
N PHE A 93 6.29 -14.72 -3.47
CA PHE A 93 6.83 -15.26 -2.22
C PHE A 93 5.72 -15.96 -1.45
N LYS A 94 6.01 -17.11 -0.84
CA LYS A 94 5.08 -17.68 0.14
C LYS A 94 5.07 -16.86 1.43
N VAL A 95 3.97 -16.90 2.17
CA VAL A 95 3.94 -16.33 3.51
C VAL A 95 5.00 -17.02 4.38
N GLY A 96 5.80 -16.21 5.08
CA GLY A 96 6.97 -16.66 5.85
C GLY A 96 8.25 -16.87 5.05
N GLU A 97 8.21 -16.74 3.72
CA GLU A 97 9.37 -16.88 2.85
C GLU A 97 10.11 -15.56 2.63
N GLY A 98 11.42 -15.59 2.85
CA GLY A 98 12.26 -14.43 2.66
C GLY A 98 11.87 -13.27 3.58
N VAL A 99 12.40 -12.07 3.33
CA VAL A 99 12.07 -10.86 4.12
C VAL A 99 10.60 -10.51 3.95
N VAL A 100 10.09 -10.56 2.71
CA VAL A 100 8.72 -10.14 2.37
C VAL A 100 7.69 -11.03 3.06
N GLY A 101 7.80 -12.36 2.89
CA GLY A 101 6.92 -13.31 3.54
C GLY A 101 7.07 -13.29 5.06
N TRP A 102 8.26 -13.07 5.59
CA TRP A 102 8.46 -12.93 7.04
C TRP A 102 7.74 -11.72 7.61
N VAL A 103 7.83 -10.54 6.97
CA VAL A 103 7.14 -9.31 7.40
C VAL A 103 5.63 -9.52 7.45
N VAL A 104 5.08 -10.18 6.44
CA VAL A 104 3.65 -10.49 6.36
C VAL A 104 3.25 -11.51 7.44
N ARG A 105 4.06 -12.55 7.67
CA ARG A 105 3.78 -13.56 8.69
C ARG A 105 3.84 -12.98 10.11
N GLN A 106 4.79 -12.08 10.38
CA GLN A 106 4.94 -11.48 11.72
C GLN A 106 4.05 -10.26 11.92
N GLY A 107 3.66 -9.59 10.83
CA GLY A 107 2.96 -8.31 10.89
C GLY A 107 3.85 -7.16 11.38
N THR A 108 5.16 -7.29 11.25
CA THR A 108 6.16 -6.38 11.81
C THR A 108 7.16 -5.95 10.75
N THR A 109 7.56 -4.68 10.78
CA THR A 109 8.55 -4.11 9.86
C THR A 109 9.93 -4.72 10.07
N ALA A 110 10.63 -4.98 8.96
CA ALA A 110 12.03 -5.38 8.96
C ALA A 110 12.91 -4.26 8.40
N LEU A 111 13.89 -3.83 9.20
CA LEU A 111 14.96 -2.90 8.79
C LEU A 111 16.28 -3.67 8.70
N ILE A 112 16.78 -3.85 7.49
CA ILE A 112 17.99 -4.61 7.18
C ILE A 112 19.06 -3.67 6.69
N GLN A 113 20.19 -3.65 7.40
CA GLN A 113 21.32 -2.79 7.09
C GLN A 113 22.19 -3.36 5.96
N ASP A 114 22.34 -4.69 5.93
CA ASP A 114 23.13 -5.40 4.93
C ASP A 114 22.43 -6.71 4.54
N SER A 115 21.89 -6.73 3.33
CA SER A 115 21.18 -7.87 2.76
C SER A 115 22.06 -9.12 2.60
N GLY A 116 23.39 -8.98 2.54
CA GLY A 116 24.31 -10.12 2.47
C GLY A 116 24.50 -10.83 3.81
N LYS A 117 24.10 -10.18 4.92
CA LYS A 117 24.26 -10.71 6.29
C LYS A 117 22.95 -11.13 6.93
N ASP A 118 21.81 -10.84 6.30
CA ASP A 118 20.49 -11.22 6.82
C ASP A 118 20.02 -12.54 6.19
N SER A 119 19.86 -13.57 7.02
CA SER A 119 19.45 -14.91 6.58
C SER A 119 18.04 -14.97 5.98
N ARG A 120 17.21 -13.95 6.23
CA ARG A 120 15.87 -13.84 5.63
C ARG A 120 15.96 -13.25 4.22
N TYR A 121 17.05 -12.59 3.85
CA TYR A 121 17.16 -11.98 2.53
C TYR A 121 17.37 -13.05 1.45
N LYS A 122 16.33 -13.26 0.63
CA LYS A 122 16.42 -14.05 -0.59
C LYS A 122 16.73 -13.13 -1.78
N PRO A 123 17.88 -13.28 -2.44
CA PRO A 123 18.18 -12.53 -3.65
C PRO A 123 17.17 -12.91 -4.73
N THR A 124 16.51 -11.92 -5.32
CA THR A 124 15.54 -12.14 -6.41
C THR A 124 16.07 -11.70 -7.78
N GLY A 125 17.39 -11.69 -7.95
CA GLY A 125 18.04 -11.28 -9.19
C GLY A 125 19.54 -11.58 -9.15
N PRO A 126 20.29 -11.23 -10.20
CA PRO A 126 21.73 -11.46 -10.24
C PRO A 126 22.41 -10.83 -9.02
N PRO A 127 23.51 -11.41 -8.52
CA PRO A 127 24.20 -10.92 -7.34
C PRO A 127 24.59 -9.46 -7.57
N ARG A 128 23.91 -8.57 -6.86
CA ARG A 128 24.22 -7.14 -6.81
C ARG A 128 24.92 -6.86 -5.50
N ARG A 129 25.64 -5.72 -5.48
CA ARG A 129 26.26 -5.14 -4.27
C ARG A 129 25.30 -5.19 -3.08
N ALA A 130 25.85 -5.28 -1.87
CA ALA A 130 25.08 -5.27 -0.62
C ALA A 130 24.06 -4.13 -0.60
N LYS A 131 22.85 -4.43 -0.13
CA LYS A 131 21.71 -3.51 -0.08
C LYS A 131 21.24 -3.34 1.35
N THR A 132 20.70 -2.16 1.64
CA THR A 132 19.79 -1.98 2.77
C THR A 132 18.36 -2.22 2.31
N VAL A 133 17.53 -2.80 3.16
CA VAL A 133 16.13 -3.12 2.86
C VAL A 133 15.26 -2.65 4.01
N LEU A 134 14.18 -1.96 3.70
CA LEU A 134 13.12 -1.62 4.65
C LEU A 134 11.82 -2.22 4.12
N ALA A 135 11.28 -3.21 4.83
CA ALA A 135 10.08 -3.92 4.44
C ALA A 135 9.01 -3.77 5.53
N ALA A 136 7.88 -3.15 5.21
CA ALA A 136 6.80 -2.87 6.14
C ALA A 136 5.50 -3.57 5.72
N PRO A 137 4.67 -4.03 6.66
CA PRO A 137 3.38 -4.64 6.35
C PRO A 137 2.39 -3.56 5.87
N LEU A 138 1.70 -3.82 4.76
CA LEU A 138 0.63 -2.96 4.25
C LEU A 138 -0.70 -3.39 4.87
N ARG A 139 -1.36 -2.46 5.54
CA ARG A 139 -2.65 -2.70 6.20
C ARG A 139 -3.67 -1.67 5.73
N ALA A 140 -4.90 -2.15 5.52
CA ALA A 140 -6.09 -1.34 5.38
C ALA A 140 -7.02 -1.62 6.54
N GLN A 141 -7.25 -0.62 7.38
CA GLN A 141 -7.94 -0.78 8.66
C GLN A 141 -7.30 -1.94 9.45
N ASP A 142 -8.08 -2.96 9.82
CA ASP A 142 -7.60 -4.15 10.54
C ASP A 142 -7.15 -5.29 9.61
N THR A 143 -7.17 -5.08 8.28
CA THR A 143 -6.84 -6.12 7.31
C THR A 143 -5.42 -5.98 6.80
N LEU A 144 -4.60 -7.03 7.01
CA LEU A 144 -3.29 -7.14 6.37
C LEU A 144 -3.45 -7.49 4.89
N LEU A 145 -3.00 -6.58 4.03
CA LEU A 145 -3.08 -6.69 2.57
C LEU A 145 -1.80 -7.24 1.94
N GLY A 146 -0.64 -6.99 2.54
CA GLY A 146 0.64 -7.43 2.00
C GLY A 146 1.85 -6.69 2.59
N ALA A 147 2.79 -6.26 1.75
CA ALA A 147 4.01 -5.59 2.18
C ALA A 147 4.53 -4.55 1.16
N LEU A 148 5.10 -3.46 1.69
CA LEU A 148 5.87 -2.46 0.96
C LEU A 148 7.35 -2.70 1.24
N VAL A 149 8.15 -2.80 0.19
CA VAL A 149 9.60 -3.06 0.28
C VAL A 149 10.35 -1.94 -0.40
N LEU A 150 11.23 -1.27 0.33
CA LEU A 150 12.16 -0.27 -0.17
C LEU A 150 13.59 -0.82 -0.13
N VAL A 151 14.38 -0.46 -1.13
CA VAL A 151 15.75 -0.93 -1.30
C VAL A 151 16.65 0.25 -1.67
N ARG A 152 17.81 0.33 -1.02
CA ARG A 152 18.93 1.21 -1.41
C ARG A 152 20.25 0.44 -1.38
N ALA A 153 21.28 0.99 -2.00
CA ALA A 153 22.66 0.57 -1.79
C ALA A 153 23.04 0.66 -0.30
N ALA A 154 23.75 -0.34 0.23
CA ALA A 154 24.08 -0.40 1.66
C ALA A 154 24.94 0.77 2.19
N LYS A 155 25.59 1.54 1.30
CA LYS A 155 26.35 2.74 1.66
C LYS A 155 25.48 3.88 2.22
N GLU A 156 24.18 3.85 1.98
CA GLU A 156 23.20 4.86 2.43
C GLU A 156 22.02 4.16 3.12
N PRO A 157 22.25 3.60 4.33
CA PRO A 157 21.29 2.74 5.00
C PRO A 157 19.98 3.46 5.35
N PHE A 158 18.89 2.69 5.39
CA PHE A 158 17.68 3.16 6.05
C PHE A 158 17.90 3.24 7.57
N GLY A 159 17.19 4.18 8.19
CA GLY A 159 17.32 4.48 9.62
C GLY A 159 15.96 4.48 10.31
N PRO A 160 15.91 4.65 11.63
CA PRO A 160 14.68 4.60 12.40
C PRO A 160 13.62 5.62 11.97
N GLU A 161 14.04 6.81 11.52
CA GLU A 161 13.12 7.82 11.00
C GLU A 161 12.45 7.39 9.69
N HIS A 162 13.22 6.83 8.77
CA HIS A 162 12.69 6.23 7.54
C HIS A 162 11.70 5.11 7.86
N GLN A 163 12.02 4.26 8.84
CA GLN A 163 11.13 3.19 9.30
C GLN A 163 9.80 3.75 9.81
N ARG A 164 9.82 4.72 10.74
CA ARG A 164 8.60 5.33 11.28
C ARG A 164 7.72 5.95 10.20
N LEU A 165 8.34 6.64 9.25
CA LEU A 165 7.60 7.27 8.14
C LEU A 165 6.96 6.22 7.22
N VAL A 166 7.69 5.17 6.88
CA VAL A 166 7.16 4.08 6.04
C VAL A 166 6.05 3.33 6.76
N GLU A 167 6.20 3.06 8.06
CA GLU A 167 5.15 2.44 8.89
C GLU A 167 3.88 3.29 8.91
N ALA A 168 4.01 4.61 9.09
CA ALA A 168 2.87 5.53 9.09
C ALA A 168 2.14 5.58 7.75
N ILE A 169 2.85 5.38 6.64
CA ILE A 169 2.24 5.34 5.30
C ILE A 169 1.63 3.96 5.04
N ALA A 170 2.31 2.90 5.45
CA ALA A 170 1.86 1.52 5.25
C ALA A 170 0.64 1.13 6.11
N SER A 171 0.38 1.86 7.20
CA SER A 171 -0.81 1.71 8.04
C SER A 171 -2.03 2.54 7.60
N GLN A 172 -1.87 3.42 6.61
CA GLN A 172 -2.93 4.30 6.08
C GLN A 172 -3.41 3.88 4.67
N ALA A 173 -3.11 2.66 4.23
CA ALA A 173 -3.45 2.14 2.91
C ALA A 173 -4.86 1.56 2.83
#